data_AF-A0A538HPN7-F1
#
_entry.id   AF-A0A538HPN7-F1
#
_cell.length_a   1.000
_cell.length_b   1.000
_cell.length_c   1.000
_cell.angle_alpha   90.00
_cell.angle_beta   90.00
_cell.angle_gamma   90.00
#
_symmetry.space_group_name_H-M   'P 1'
#
loop_
_entity.id
_entity.type
_entity.pdbx_description
1 polymer ?
#
loop_
_entity_poly.entity_id
_entity_poly.type
_entity_poly.pdbx_seq_one_letter_code
_entity_poly.pdbx_strand_id
1 'polypeptide(L)'
;MNPTQMWLDFDATTIDRELGFAESLGLTSVRVFLQYVVYEADAAGFSDRFSAFLGLAESHGISVLPVLFDDCWLPEPFLGEQAPEPRPGLHNPYWQRSPGERRLDVGFRPALRAYVGDLLTTFGRDRRIVAWDLYNEPLARDESVALLTDAFAWARQVAPSQPLTACWYGSLLSDLTSVHFYVSSEREPADAARRQLESARSFGRPVVATEALGRPNHGEVDEILPLFREGRVGWYLWELMIGADQTRFQWPGSPPVAEDVVFQGLLYPNGTPY
;
A
#
# COMPACT_ATOMS: atom_id res chain seq x y z
N MET A 1 -10.58 0.35 -6.58
CA MET A 1 -10.62 -1.01 -7.19
C MET A 1 -9.75 -1.90 -6.33
N ASN A 2 -10.05 -3.20 -6.15
CA ASN A 2 -9.15 -4.06 -5.36
C ASN A 2 -7.91 -4.49 -6.18
N PRO A 3 -6.79 -4.88 -5.54
CA PRO A 3 -5.57 -5.27 -6.23
C PRO A 3 -5.76 -6.44 -7.21
N THR A 4 -6.63 -7.40 -6.89
CA THR A 4 -6.88 -8.55 -7.76
C THR A 4 -7.48 -8.13 -9.11
N GLN A 5 -8.50 -7.27 -9.11
CA GLN A 5 -9.11 -6.74 -10.35
C GLN A 5 -8.09 -5.92 -11.14
N MET A 6 -7.32 -5.07 -10.45
CA MET A 6 -6.33 -4.19 -11.08
C MET A 6 -5.32 -4.99 -11.91
N TRP A 7 -4.79 -6.07 -11.36
CA TRP A 7 -3.78 -6.89 -12.03
C TRP A 7 -4.37 -7.92 -13.00
N LEU A 8 -5.63 -8.33 -12.84
CA LEU A 8 -6.31 -9.22 -13.78
C LEU A 8 -6.69 -8.50 -15.08
N ASP A 9 -7.41 -7.39 -14.96
CA ASP A 9 -7.91 -6.65 -16.13
C ASP A 9 -6.82 -5.79 -16.75
N PHE A 10 -5.99 -5.19 -15.89
CA PHE A 10 -4.91 -4.28 -16.27
C PHE A 10 -5.36 -3.26 -17.33
N ASP A 11 -6.36 -2.45 -16.97
CA ASP A 11 -6.82 -1.37 -17.84
C ASP A 11 -5.77 -0.24 -17.87
N ALA A 12 -4.83 -0.36 -18.80
CA ALA A 12 -3.75 0.60 -19.02
C ALA A 12 -4.27 2.01 -19.30
N THR A 13 -5.46 2.17 -19.90
CA THR A 13 -6.04 3.49 -20.20
C THR A 13 -6.47 4.19 -18.91
N THR A 14 -7.13 3.44 -18.02
CA THR A 14 -7.54 3.96 -16.71
C THR A 14 -6.32 4.24 -15.82
N ILE A 15 -5.33 3.34 -15.82
CA ILE A 15 -4.08 3.49 -15.06
C ILE A 15 -3.31 4.75 -15.52
N ASP A 16 -3.12 4.94 -16.83
CA ASP A 16 -2.45 6.12 -17.41
C ASP A 16 -3.17 7.41 -17.01
N ARG A 17 -4.49 7.46 -17.15
CA ARG A 17 -5.30 8.62 -16.73
C ARG A 17 -5.10 8.95 -15.25
N GLU A 18 -5.15 7.96 -14.37
CA GLU A 18 -5.06 8.18 -12.91
C GLU A 18 -3.64 8.53 -12.47
N LEU A 19 -2.61 8.02 -13.14
CA LEU A 19 -1.23 8.49 -12.98
C LEU A 19 -1.08 9.95 -13.46
N GLY A 20 -1.73 10.34 -14.55
CA GLY A 20 -1.80 11.74 -14.98
C GLY A 20 -2.50 12.65 -13.96
N PHE A 21 -3.49 12.14 -13.23
CA PHE A 21 -4.06 12.88 -12.10
C PHE A 21 -3.06 13.04 -10.94
N ALA A 22 -2.34 11.98 -10.57
CA ALA A 22 -1.28 12.05 -9.57
C ALA A 22 -0.18 13.06 -9.96
N GLU A 23 0.25 13.07 -11.22
CA GLU A 23 1.18 14.05 -11.78
C GLU A 23 0.64 15.48 -11.63
N SER A 24 -0.64 15.71 -11.96
CA SER A 24 -1.27 17.04 -11.87
C SER A 24 -1.33 17.59 -10.44
N LEU A 25 -1.36 16.71 -9.44
CA LEU A 25 -1.30 17.05 -8.01
C LEU A 25 0.15 17.24 -7.50
N GLY A 26 1.15 16.98 -8.35
CA GLY A 26 2.56 17.06 -7.98
C GLY A 26 3.06 15.87 -7.15
N LEU A 27 2.35 14.75 -7.17
CA LEU A 27 2.82 13.52 -6.53
C LEU A 27 3.98 12.93 -7.35
N THR A 28 5.00 12.42 -6.67
CA THR A 28 6.23 11.91 -7.29
C THR A 28 6.41 10.41 -7.15
N SER A 29 5.54 9.75 -6.38
CA SER A 29 5.59 8.31 -6.14
C SER A 29 4.21 7.76 -5.84
N VAL A 30 3.95 6.51 -6.24
CA VAL A 30 2.76 5.74 -5.87
C VAL A 30 3.13 4.47 -5.15
N ARG A 31 2.40 4.15 -4.07
CA ARG A 31 2.50 2.87 -3.36
C ARG A 31 1.40 1.96 -3.89
N VAL A 32 1.78 0.85 -4.53
CA VAL A 32 0.86 -0.01 -5.27
C VAL A 32 0.90 -1.44 -4.72
N PHE A 33 -0.27 -2.02 -4.48
CA PHE A 33 -0.37 -3.37 -3.95
C PHE A 33 -0.35 -4.39 -5.07
N LEU A 34 0.56 -5.36 -4.98
CA LEU A 34 0.64 -6.51 -5.86
C LEU A 34 -0.28 -7.62 -5.32
N GLN A 35 -0.64 -8.58 -6.17
CA GLN A 35 -1.53 -9.67 -5.79
C GLN A 35 -0.96 -11.04 -6.18
N TYR A 36 -0.54 -11.81 -5.17
CA TYR A 36 0.07 -13.12 -5.36
C TYR A 36 -0.80 -14.08 -6.18
N VAL A 37 -2.13 -14.12 -5.99
CA VAL A 37 -2.94 -15.12 -6.74
C VAL A 37 -2.99 -14.84 -8.25
N VAL A 38 -2.82 -13.58 -8.68
CA VAL A 38 -2.74 -13.24 -10.11
C VAL A 38 -1.39 -13.72 -10.67
N TYR A 39 -0.32 -13.54 -9.90
CA TYR A 39 0.98 -14.12 -10.21
C TYR A 39 0.96 -15.66 -10.23
N GLU A 40 0.31 -16.30 -9.25
CA GLU A 40 0.18 -17.75 -9.16
C GLU A 40 -0.51 -18.35 -10.39
N ALA A 41 -1.47 -17.61 -10.97
CA ALA A 41 -2.17 -18.00 -12.17
C ALA A 41 -1.33 -17.85 -13.45
N ASP A 42 -0.57 -16.75 -13.55
CA ASP A 42 0.18 -16.35 -14.75
C ASP A 42 1.37 -15.45 -14.37
N ALA A 43 2.47 -16.07 -13.92
CA ALA A 43 3.65 -15.37 -13.44
C ALA A 43 4.30 -14.47 -14.51
N ALA A 44 4.34 -14.94 -15.76
CA ALA A 44 4.92 -14.22 -16.88
C ALA A 44 4.05 -12.99 -17.23
N GLY A 45 2.75 -13.19 -17.46
CA GLY A 45 1.86 -12.07 -17.77
C GLY A 45 1.71 -11.09 -16.60
N PHE A 46 1.78 -11.55 -15.35
CA PHE A 46 1.82 -10.64 -14.18
C PHE A 46 3.06 -9.75 -14.23
N SER A 47 4.23 -10.33 -14.52
CA SER A 47 5.48 -9.57 -14.66
C SER A 47 5.44 -8.59 -15.83
N ASP A 48 4.84 -8.97 -16.96
CA ASP A 48 4.65 -8.08 -18.11
C ASP A 48 3.74 -6.89 -17.76
N ARG A 49 2.62 -7.13 -17.08
CA ARG A 49 1.71 -6.07 -16.60
C ARG A 49 2.41 -5.16 -15.59
N PHE A 50 3.17 -5.70 -14.65
CA PHE A 50 3.92 -4.88 -13.69
C PHE A 50 4.99 -4.03 -14.41
N SER A 51 5.71 -4.59 -15.38
CA SER A 51 6.66 -3.83 -16.20
C SER A 51 5.98 -2.70 -16.98
N ALA A 52 4.80 -2.95 -17.54
CA ALA A 52 3.98 -1.94 -18.21
C ALA A 52 3.51 -0.85 -17.25
N PHE A 53 3.06 -1.20 -16.04
CA PHE A 53 2.69 -0.24 -14.99
C PHE A 53 3.86 0.68 -14.65
N LEU A 54 5.04 0.11 -14.42
CA LEU A 54 6.26 0.89 -14.16
C LEU A 54 6.57 1.84 -15.33
N GLY A 55 6.32 1.43 -16.58
CA GLY A 55 6.51 2.26 -17.77
C GLY A 55 5.53 3.44 -17.83
N LEU A 56 4.26 3.21 -17.52
CA LEU A 56 3.26 4.28 -17.42
C LEU A 56 3.62 5.26 -16.29
N ALA A 57 3.96 4.76 -15.10
CA ALA A 57 4.38 5.59 -13.98
C ALA A 57 5.60 6.46 -14.33
N GLU A 58 6.63 5.88 -14.97
CA GLU A 58 7.80 6.61 -15.43
C GLU A 58 7.45 7.71 -16.44
N SER A 59 6.50 7.46 -17.35
CA SER A 59 6.07 8.47 -18.33
C SER A 59 5.42 9.71 -17.70
N HIS A 60 4.88 9.57 -16.48
CA HIS A 60 4.36 10.65 -15.65
C HIS A 60 5.38 11.17 -14.61
N GLY A 61 6.63 10.70 -14.65
CA GLY A 61 7.67 11.08 -13.69
C GLY A 61 7.43 10.54 -12.26
N ILE A 62 6.66 9.46 -12.14
CA ILE A 62 6.24 8.86 -10.87
C ILE A 62 7.05 7.59 -10.59
N SER A 63 7.69 7.51 -9.42
CA SER A 63 8.31 6.28 -8.93
C SER A 63 7.29 5.34 -8.27
N VAL A 64 7.68 4.09 -8.03
CA VAL A 64 6.76 3.07 -7.51
C VAL A 64 7.32 2.41 -6.24
N LEU A 65 6.46 2.28 -5.23
CA LEU A 65 6.67 1.46 -4.03
C LEU A 65 5.71 0.25 -4.08
N PRO A 66 6.12 -0.89 -4.66
CA PRO A 66 5.30 -2.09 -4.68
C PRO A 66 5.17 -2.72 -3.29
N VAL A 67 3.97 -3.19 -2.97
CA VAL A 67 3.64 -3.96 -1.76
C VAL A 67 3.40 -5.41 -2.13
N LEU A 68 4.11 -6.35 -1.51
CA LEU A 68 4.09 -7.77 -1.93
C LEU A 68 3.00 -8.58 -1.24
N PHE A 69 2.85 -8.36 0.07
CA PHE A 69 1.91 -9.07 0.94
C PHE A 69 1.12 -8.08 1.81
N ASP A 70 -0.06 -8.48 2.25
CA ASP A 70 -0.89 -7.78 3.22
C ASP A 70 -1.86 -8.71 3.95
N ASP A 71 -2.35 -8.25 5.10
CA ASP A 71 -3.25 -9.00 5.98
C ASP A 71 -4.60 -8.29 6.19
N CYS A 72 -4.95 -7.35 5.31
CA CYS A 72 -6.10 -6.46 5.49
C CYS A 72 -7.41 -7.08 4.96
N TRP A 73 -8.53 -6.75 5.61
CA TRP A 73 -9.89 -7.01 5.09
C TRP A 73 -10.22 -8.49 4.79
N LEU A 74 -10.59 -8.84 3.54
CA LEU A 74 -11.10 -10.16 3.20
C LEU A 74 -9.99 -11.22 3.19
N PRO A 75 -10.19 -12.37 3.84
CA PRO A 75 -9.11 -13.33 4.10
C PRO A 75 -8.60 -14.06 2.86
N GLU A 76 -9.45 -14.25 1.84
CA GLU A 76 -9.11 -15.06 0.67
C GLU A 76 -9.25 -14.25 -0.61
N PRO A 77 -8.15 -14.08 -1.37
CA PRO A 77 -8.22 -13.57 -2.71
C PRO A 77 -8.72 -14.65 -3.69
N PHE A 78 -9.43 -14.26 -4.72
CA PHE A 78 -9.91 -15.17 -5.76
C PHE A 78 -9.80 -14.58 -7.16
N LEU A 79 -9.59 -15.45 -8.15
CA LEU A 79 -9.53 -15.08 -9.56
C LEU A 79 -10.94 -15.05 -10.18
N GLY A 80 -11.11 -14.27 -11.25
CA GLY A 80 -12.38 -14.12 -11.96
C GLY A 80 -13.02 -12.76 -11.69
N GLU A 81 -14.31 -12.65 -12.02
CA GLU A 81 -15.09 -11.42 -11.87
C GLU A 81 -15.07 -10.94 -10.42
N GLN A 82 -14.50 -9.75 -10.19
CA GLN A 82 -14.56 -9.11 -8.88
C GLN A 82 -15.85 -8.30 -8.77
N ALA A 83 -16.28 -8.03 -7.54
CA ALA A 83 -17.55 -7.36 -7.30
C ALA A 83 -17.57 -5.96 -7.95
N PRO A 84 -18.46 -5.70 -8.91
CA PRO A 84 -18.44 -4.47 -9.70
C PRO A 84 -19.11 -3.28 -8.98
N GLU A 85 -20.09 -3.56 -8.12
CA GLU A 85 -20.91 -2.52 -7.48
C GLU A 85 -20.45 -2.22 -6.06
N PRO A 86 -20.26 -0.95 -5.68
CA PRO A 86 -20.00 -0.55 -4.28
C PRO A 86 -21.06 -1.10 -3.32
N ARG A 87 -20.67 -1.60 -2.13
CA ARG A 87 -21.62 -1.95 -1.06
C ARG A 87 -21.97 -0.70 -0.24
N PRO A 88 -23.23 -0.22 -0.25
CA PRO A 88 -23.56 1.04 0.41
C PRO A 88 -23.12 1.09 1.88
N GLY A 89 -22.37 2.14 2.24
CA GLY A 89 -21.96 2.42 3.62
C GLY A 89 -20.85 1.53 4.20
N LEU A 90 -20.25 0.62 3.43
CA LEU A 90 -19.19 -0.24 3.92
C LEU A 90 -17.81 0.28 3.51
N HIS A 91 -16.90 0.37 4.49
CA HIS A 91 -15.49 0.67 4.24
C HIS A 91 -14.77 -0.57 3.72
N ASN A 92 -14.02 -0.42 2.64
CA ASN A 92 -13.15 -1.41 2.01
C ASN A 92 -13.74 -2.83 1.89
N PRO A 93 -14.96 -2.98 1.32
CA PRO A 93 -15.68 -4.24 1.33
C PRO A 93 -15.08 -5.30 0.39
N TYR A 94 -14.12 -4.92 -0.45
CA TYR A 94 -13.59 -5.76 -1.54
C TYR A 94 -12.10 -5.98 -1.50
N TRP A 95 -11.39 -5.36 -0.57
CA TRP A 95 -9.96 -5.59 -0.42
C TRP A 95 -9.69 -7.00 0.05
N GLN A 96 -8.78 -7.68 -0.64
CA GLN A 96 -8.44 -9.08 -0.42
C GLN A 96 -6.95 -9.18 -0.16
N ARG A 97 -6.60 -9.90 0.90
CA ARG A 97 -5.21 -10.13 1.33
C ARG A 97 -4.37 -10.76 0.23
N SER A 98 -3.10 -10.41 0.18
CA SER A 98 -2.05 -11.11 -0.55
C SER A 98 -1.09 -11.77 0.45
N PRO A 99 -0.89 -13.11 0.48
CA PRO A 99 -1.37 -14.07 -0.51
C PRO A 99 -2.76 -14.67 -0.22
N GLY A 100 -3.33 -14.39 0.95
CA GLY A 100 -4.55 -15.02 1.47
C GLY A 100 -4.28 -16.01 2.59
N GLU A 101 -5.27 -16.18 3.47
CA GLU A 101 -5.20 -16.94 4.72
C GLU A 101 -4.71 -18.38 4.53
N ARG A 102 -5.26 -19.10 3.56
CA ARG A 102 -4.91 -20.49 3.22
C ARG A 102 -3.47 -20.65 2.74
N ARG A 103 -2.87 -19.59 2.23
CA ARG A 103 -1.49 -19.59 1.70
C ARG A 103 -0.47 -19.16 2.76
N LEU A 104 -0.89 -18.85 3.98
CA LEU A 104 0.01 -18.59 5.10
C LEU A 104 0.62 -19.87 5.69
N ASP A 105 0.11 -21.05 5.34
CA ASP A 105 0.68 -22.33 5.77
C ASP A 105 2.12 -22.54 5.24
N VAL A 106 2.95 -23.24 6.03
CA VAL A 106 4.37 -23.48 5.72
C VAL A 106 4.57 -24.23 4.39
N GLY A 107 3.61 -25.06 3.97
CA GLY A 107 3.62 -25.76 2.70
C GLY A 107 3.64 -24.84 1.47
N PHE A 108 3.17 -23.60 1.60
CA PHE A 108 3.18 -22.60 0.53
C PHE A 108 4.48 -21.80 0.45
N ARG A 109 5.38 -21.91 1.45
CA ARG A 109 6.64 -21.14 1.47
C ARG A 109 7.49 -21.31 0.21
N PRO A 110 7.62 -22.50 -0.41
CA PRO A 110 8.34 -22.62 -1.68
C PRO A 110 7.75 -21.75 -2.81
N ALA A 111 6.42 -21.68 -2.92
CA ALA A 111 5.75 -20.90 -3.96
C ALA A 111 5.82 -19.39 -3.68
N LEU A 112 5.63 -18.98 -2.42
CA LEU A 112 5.78 -17.58 -2.01
C LEU A 112 7.23 -17.10 -2.14
N ARG A 113 8.21 -17.96 -1.86
CA ARG A 113 9.63 -17.67 -2.10
C ARG A 113 9.91 -17.47 -3.59
N ALA A 114 9.32 -18.29 -4.46
CA ALA A 114 9.44 -18.11 -5.90
C ALA A 114 8.85 -16.76 -6.34
N TYR A 115 7.65 -16.40 -5.85
CA TYR A 115 7.05 -15.08 -6.12
C TYR A 115 7.96 -13.90 -5.73
N VAL A 116 8.46 -13.89 -4.48
CA VAL A 116 9.37 -12.85 -4.00
C VAL A 116 10.67 -12.86 -4.82
N GLY A 117 11.24 -14.04 -5.06
CA GLY A 117 12.47 -14.23 -5.80
C GLY A 117 12.37 -13.73 -7.25
N ASP A 118 11.30 -14.08 -7.95
CA ASP A 118 11.11 -13.76 -9.37
C ASP A 118 10.89 -12.26 -9.57
N LEU A 119 10.06 -11.62 -8.74
CA LEU A 119 9.88 -10.16 -8.77
C LEU A 119 11.18 -9.41 -8.49
N LEU A 120 11.88 -9.77 -7.40
CA LEU A 120 13.10 -9.06 -7.01
C LEU A 120 14.27 -9.35 -7.95
N THR A 121 14.33 -10.52 -8.57
CA THR A 121 15.38 -10.84 -9.56
C THR A 121 15.13 -10.08 -10.86
N THR A 122 13.87 -9.99 -11.29
CA THR A 122 13.48 -9.31 -12.53
C THR A 122 13.62 -7.79 -12.40
N PHE A 123 13.16 -7.21 -11.29
CA PHE A 123 13.03 -5.75 -11.12
C PHE A 123 13.96 -5.16 -10.06
N GLY A 124 14.78 -5.94 -9.37
CA GLY A 124 15.64 -5.47 -8.26
C GLY A 124 16.74 -4.49 -8.64
N ARG A 125 16.89 -4.15 -9.92
CA ARG A 125 17.79 -3.10 -10.44
C ARG A 125 17.05 -2.00 -11.19
N ASP A 126 15.73 -2.07 -11.22
CA ASP A 126 14.87 -1.10 -11.90
C ASP A 126 14.78 0.20 -11.10
N ARG A 127 15.22 1.31 -11.72
CA ARG A 127 15.30 2.61 -11.04
C ARG A 127 13.93 3.27 -10.85
N ARG A 128 12.90 2.75 -11.51
CA ARG A 128 11.51 3.19 -11.36
C ARG A 128 10.94 2.80 -10.00
N ILE A 129 11.53 1.78 -9.36
CA ILE A 129 11.16 1.32 -8.01
C ILE A 129 12.00 2.06 -6.97
N VAL A 130 11.35 2.68 -5.98
CA VAL A 130 12.03 3.48 -4.95
C VAL A 130 12.41 2.66 -3.71
N ALA A 131 11.60 1.68 -3.36
CA ALA A 131 11.79 0.72 -2.27
C ALA A 131 10.88 -0.48 -2.48
N TRP A 132 11.04 -1.55 -1.71
CA TRP A 132 10.13 -2.70 -1.70
C TRP A 132 9.43 -2.79 -0.35
N ASP A 133 8.10 -2.68 -0.36
CA ASP A 133 7.28 -2.92 0.82
C ASP A 133 6.91 -4.41 0.85
N LEU A 134 7.57 -5.17 1.72
CA LEU A 134 7.49 -6.62 1.70
C LEU A 134 6.20 -7.13 2.34
N TYR A 135 5.61 -6.38 3.28
CA TYR A 135 4.42 -6.81 3.98
C TYR A 135 3.71 -5.61 4.64
N ASN A 136 2.50 -5.33 4.18
CA ASN A 136 1.59 -4.37 4.78
C ASN A 136 0.79 -4.97 5.93
N GLU A 137 0.79 -4.29 7.08
CA GLU A 137 -0.07 -4.59 8.24
C GLU A 137 -0.15 -6.07 8.65
N PRO A 138 1.00 -6.77 8.82
CA PRO A 138 0.97 -8.17 9.24
C PRO A 138 0.24 -8.31 10.58
N LEU A 139 -0.71 -9.25 10.65
CA LEU A 139 -1.45 -9.50 11.89
C LEU A 139 -0.51 -9.97 13.01
N ALA A 140 -0.92 -9.71 14.25
CA ALA A 140 -0.25 -10.13 15.47
C ALA A 140 -0.36 -11.65 15.73
N ARG A 141 0.06 -12.48 14.76
CA ARG A 141 0.02 -13.95 14.81
C ARG A 141 1.26 -14.57 14.17
N ASP A 142 1.54 -15.81 14.57
CA ASP A 142 2.76 -16.50 14.22
C ASP A 142 2.95 -16.66 12.70
N GLU A 143 1.89 -16.99 11.96
CA GLU A 143 1.99 -17.25 10.52
C GLU A 143 2.33 -16.00 9.72
N SER A 144 1.70 -14.87 10.06
CA SER A 144 1.94 -13.56 9.42
C SER A 144 3.34 -13.04 9.73
N VAL A 145 3.77 -13.11 11.00
CA VAL A 145 5.10 -12.68 11.44
C VAL A 145 6.20 -13.59 10.86
N ALA A 146 5.93 -14.89 10.75
CA ALA A 146 6.84 -15.83 10.10
C ALA A 146 6.99 -15.52 8.60
N LEU A 147 5.88 -15.31 7.87
CA LEU A 147 5.95 -14.95 6.45
C LEU A 147 6.65 -13.61 6.22
N LEU A 148 6.43 -12.60 7.08
CA LEU A 148 7.19 -11.35 7.09
C LEU A 148 8.70 -11.61 7.21
N THR A 149 9.11 -12.41 8.20
CA THR A 149 10.53 -12.72 8.44
C THR A 149 11.15 -13.45 7.25
N ASP A 150 10.41 -14.42 6.70
CA ASP A 150 10.80 -15.18 5.51
C ASP A 150 10.96 -14.27 4.28
N ALA A 151 10.01 -13.36 4.04
CA ALA A 151 10.04 -12.42 2.92
C ALA A 151 11.30 -11.55 2.95
N PHE A 152 11.67 -11.02 4.13
CA PHE A 152 12.94 -10.32 4.31
C PHE A 152 14.13 -11.23 4.00
N ALA A 153 14.17 -12.44 4.55
CA ALA A 153 15.28 -13.36 4.31
C ALA A 153 15.46 -13.69 2.81
N TRP A 154 14.36 -13.92 2.08
CA TRP A 154 14.39 -14.18 0.65
C TRP A 154 14.82 -12.95 -0.15
N ALA A 155 14.28 -11.77 0.18
CA ALA A 155 14.67 -10.53 -0.47
C ALA A 155 16.17 -10.22 -0.30
N ARG A 156 16.71 -10.44 0.91
CA ARG A 156 18.14 -10.26 1.19
C ARG A 156 19.03 -11.24 0.42
N GLN A 157 18.54 -12.45 0.10
CA GLN A 157 19.28 -13.40 -0.75
C GLN A 157 19.39 -12.92 -2.20
N VAL A 158 18.36 -12.26 -2.72
CA VAL A 158 18.37 -11.67 -4.07
C VAL A 158 19.22 -10.39 -4.12
N ALA A 159 19.29 -9.66 -3.00
CA ALA A 159 20.01 -8.40 -2.87
C ALA A 159 19.59 -7.35 -3.93
N PRO A 160 18.31 -6.94 -3.94
CA PRO A 160 17.88 -5.82 -4.77
C PRO A 160 18.62 -4.54 -4.36
N SER A 161 18.74 -3.62 -5.31
CA SER A 161 19.44 -2.34 -5.11
C SER A 161 18.62 -1.33 -4.31
N GLN A 162 17.30 -1.49 -4.28
CA GLN A 162 16.39 -0.65 -3.54
C GLN A 162 16.27 -1.11 -2.07
N PRO A 163 16.02 -0.19 -1.12
CA PRO A 163 15.81 -0.55 0.28
C PRO A 163 14.52 -1.37 0.48
N LEU A 164 14.53 -2.21 1.52
CA LEU A 164 13.38 -3.03 1.93
C LEU A 164 12.64 -2.37 3.10
N THR A 165 11.31 -2.48 3.13
CA THR A 165 10.50 -2.00 4.25
C THR A 165 9.32 -2.93 4.53
N ALA A 166 8.78 -2.86 5.74
CA ALA A 166 7.47 -3.36 6.12
C ALA A 166 7.07 -2.68 7.43
N CYS A 167 5.80 -2.32 7.56
CA CYS A 167 5.33 -1.61 8.74
C CYS A 167 5.21 -2.54 9.96
N TRP A 168 4.96 -1.94 11.13
CA TRP A 168 4.70 -2.64 12.40
C TRP A 168 5.80 -3.65 12.76
N TYR A 169 5.50 -4.96 12.79
CA TYR A 169 6.43 -6.04 13.12
C TYR A 169 7.65 -6.08 12.19
N GLY A 170 7.59 -5.44 11.01
CA GLY A 170 8.70 -5.34 10.06
C GLY A 170 9.73 -4.25 10.36
N SER A 171 9.45 -3.36 11.33
CA SER A 171 10.27 -2.15 11.56
C SER A 171 11.74 -2.46 11.84
N LEU A 172 12.03 -3.52 12.58
CA LEU A 172 13.41 -3.93 12.93
C LEU A 172 14.17 -4.53 11.73
N LEU A 173 13.48 -5.15 10.78
CA LEU A 173 14.07 -5.81 9.61
C LEU A 173 14.32 -4.84 8.42
N SER A 174 13.60 -3.73 8.41
CA SER A 174 13.55 -2.76 7.31
C SER A 174 14.83 -1.94 7.13
N ASP A 175 15.17 -1.51 5.92
CA ASP A 175 16.23 -0.51 5.68
C ASP A 175 15.75 0.93 5.93
N LEU A 176 14.45 1.16 5.74
CA LEU A 176 13.73 2.40 6.06
C LEU A 176 12.55 2.09 6.98
N THR A 177 12.33 2.93 7.98
CA THR A 177 11.21 2.77 8.90
C THR A 177 9.93 3.29 8.25
N SER A 178 8.99 2.39 7.98
CA SER A 178 7.64 2.74 7.51
C SER A 178 6.68 2.89 8.68
N VAL A 179 5.83 3.91 8.61
CA VAL A 179 4.76 4.14 9.59
C VAL A 179 3.42 4.35 8.92
N HIS A 180 2.35 3.89 9.57
CA HIS A 180 0.97 4.20 9.21
C HIS A 180 0.52 5.34 10.11
N PHE A 181 0.33 6.51 9.51
CA PHE A 181 0.14 7.77 10.18
C PHE A 181 -1.34 8.16 10.16
N TYR A 182 -2.09 7.49 11.03
CA TYR A 182 -3.49 7.80 11.28
C TYR A 182 -3.59 8.43 12.66
N VAL A 183 -3.75 9.76 12.70
CA VAL A 183 -3.87 10.49 13.96
C VAL A 183 -5.18 10.07 14.62
N SER A 184 -5.14 9.79 15.93
CA SER A 184 -6.34 9.45 16.68
C SER A 184 -7.12 10.72 17.01
N SER A 185 -8.43 10.59 17.25
CA SER A 185 -9.30 11.68 17.72
C SER A 185 -8.98 12.19 19.15
N GLU A 186 -7.80 11.88 19.70
CA GLU A 186 -7.39 12.33 21.02
C GLU A 186 -7.06 13.84 21.01
N ARG A 187 -7.33 14.50 22.14
CA ARG A 187 -7.36 15.97 22.29
C ARG A 187 -6.03 16.70 22.09
N GLU A 188 -4.92 16.01 21.79
CA GLU A 188 -3.60 16.60 21.56
C GLU A 188 -2.91 15.98 20.32
N PRO A 189 -3.52 16.12 19.12
CA PRO A 189 -3.13 15.40 17.90
C PRO A 189 -1.70 15.73 17.44
N ALA A 190 -1.28 16.99 17.55
CA ALA A 190 0.04 17.43 17.11
C ALA A 190 1.18 16.80 17.94
N ASP A 191 0.97 16.59 19.25
CA ASP A 191 1.96 15.97 20.11
C ASP A 191 2.00 14.44 19.94
N ALA A 192 0.86 13.80 19.69
CA ALA A 192 0.80 12.38 19.34
C ALA A 192 1.52 12.10 18.01
N ALA A 193 1.24 12.93 17.00
CA ALA A 193 1.91 12.93 15.70
C ALA A 193 3.44 13.04 15.83
N ARG A 194 3.92 14.04 16.58
CA ARG A 194 5.37 14.22 16.81
C ARG A 194 5.99 13.01 17.50
N ARG A 195 5.34 12.49 18.55
CA ARG A 195 5.82 11.28 19.26
C ARG A 195 5.92 10.06 18.35
N GLN A 196 4.95 9.86 17.44
CA GLN A 196 5.01 8.77 16.48
C GLN A 196 6.23 8.90 15.54
N LEU A 197 6.48 10.10 15.03
CA LEU A 197 7.64 10.37 14.17
C LEU A 197 8.97 10.24 14.94
N GLU A 198 9.03 10.70 16.20
CA GLU A 198 10.20 10.53 17.06
C GLU A 198 10.49 9.05 17.37
N SER A 199 9.44 8.27 17.66
CA SER A 199 9.55 6.83 17.85
C SER A 199 10.07 6.14 16.59
N ALA A 200 9.55 6.50 15.41
CA ALA A 200 10.03 5.98 14.13
C ALA A 200 11.51 6.31 13.87
N ARG A 201 11.94 7.52 14.25
CA ARG A 201 13.33 7.96 14.14
C ARG A 201 14.28 7.24 15.10
N SER A 202 13.79 6.72 16.22
CA SER A 202 14.61 6.01 17.21
C SER A 202 15.28 4.75 16.65
N PHE A 203 14.76 4.20 15.55
CA PHE A 203 15.38 3.09 14.81
C PHE A 203 16.65 3.49 14.03
N GLY A 204 16.98 4.79 13.94
CA GLY A 204 18.20 5.28 13.28
C GLY A 204 18.17 5.15 11.75
N ARG A 205 16.98 5.02 11.15
CA ARG A 205 16.76 4.83 9.71
C ARG A 205 15.94 5.98 9.13
N PRO A 206 16.00 6.24 7.81
CA PRO A 206 15.06 7.14 7.15
C PRO A 206 13.62 6.73 7.44
N VAL A 207 12.74 7.70 7.66
CA VAL A 207 11.32 7.47 7.98
C VAL A 207 10.45 7.84 6.79
N VAL A 208 9.48 6.98 6.48
CA VAL A 208 8.45 7.21 5.46
C VAL A 208 7.09 6.88 6.06
N ALA A 209 6.12 7.79 5.95
CA ALA A 209 4.72 7.48 6.22
C ALA A 209 4.14 6.74 5.01
N THR A 210 4.08 5.41 5.05
CA THR A 210 3.60 4.58 3.94
C THR A 210 2.08 4.58 3.81
N GLU A 211 1.39 5.07 4.84
CA GLU A 211 -0.03 5.41 4.81
C GLU A 211 -0.27 6.62 5.72
N ALA A 212 -1.19 7.49 5.32
CA ALA A 212 -1.71 8.61 6.09
C ALA A 212 -3.07 9.02 5.50
N LEU A 213 -3.71 10.06 6.06
CA LEU A 213 -5.06 10.56 5.72
C LEU A 213 -6.19 9.78 6.40
N GLY A 214 -7.02 10.49 7.18
CA GLY A 214 -8.19 9.92 7.85
C GLY A 214 -9.06 10.99 8.49
N ARG A 215 -10.05 11.51 7.76
CA ARG A 215 -10.90 12.64 8.19
C ARG A 215 -12.16 12.21 8.94
N PRO A 216 -12.63 12.94 9.96
CA PRO A 216 -12.12 14.22 10.48
C PRO A 216 -11.15 14.01 11.66
N ASN A 217 -10.40 12.90 11.70
CA ASN A 217 -9.63 12.49 12.88
C ASN A 217 -8.27 13.19 12.98
N HIS A 218 -8.19 14.51 12.76
CA HIS A 218 -6.91 15.25 12.72
C HIS A 218 -5.91 14.66 11.70
N GLY A 219 -6.46 14.14 10.61
CA GLY A 219 -5.77 13.47 9.52
C GLY A 219 -5.87 14.25 8.21
N GLU A 220 -6.29 15.51 8.28
CA GLU A 220 -6.44 16.41 7.15
C GLU A 220 -5.08 16.72 6.50
N VAL A 221 -5.10 16.92 5.18
CA VAL A 221 -3.88 17.16 4.39
C VAL A 221 -3.13 18.41 4.88
N ASP A 222 -3.84 19.47 5.24
CA ASP A 222 -3.27 20.71 5.77
C ASP A 222 -2.72 20.58 7.20
N GLU A 223 -3.12 19.55 7.94
CA GLU A 223 -2.55 19.22 9.26
C GLU A 223 -1.31 18.30 9.13
N ILE A 224 -1.37 17.25 8.31
CA ILE A 224 -0.31 16.22 8.24
C ILE A 224 0.88 16.64 7.36
N LEU A 225 0.66 17.34 6.25
CA LEU A 225 1.75 17.67 5.32
C LEU A 225 2.78 18.65 5.90
N PRO A 226 2.41 19.70 6.68
CA PRO A 226 3.38 20.54 7.36
C PRO A 226 4.28 19.75 8.32
N LEU A 227 3.73 18.77 9.05
CA LEU A 227 4.48 17.91 9.96
C LEU A 227 5.48 17.04 9.21
N PHE A 228 5.08 16.43 8.09
CA PHE A 228 6.01 15.66 7.25
C PHE A 228 7.09 16.54 6.64
N ARG A 229 6.76 17.78 6.24
CA ARG A 229 7.74 18.74 5.72
C ARG A 229 8.76 19.15 6.77
N GLU A 230 8.32 19.53 7.96
CA GLU A 230 9.20 19.86 9.10
C GLU A 230 10.07 18.65 9.48
N GLY A 231 9.45 17.47 9.52
CA GLY A 231 10.08 16.19 9.80
C GLY A 231 10.90 15.61 8.65
N ARG A 232 10.94 16.23 7.47
CA ARG A 232 11.59 15.67 6.26
C ARG A 232 11.25 14.19 6.03
N VAL A 233 9.97 13.85 6.22
CA VAL A 233 9.44 12.49 6.10
C VAL A 233 8.81 12.35 4.72
N GLY A 234 9.18 11.31 3.98
CA GLY A 234 8.47 10.93 2.75
C GLY A 234 7.10 10.38 3.12
N TRP A 235 6.10 10.52 2.25
CA TRP A 235 4.72 10.17 2.61
C TRP A 235 3.92 9.61 1.43
N TYR A 236 2.92 8.81 1.75
CA TYR A 236 1.87 8.31 0.88
C TYR A 236 0.53 8.53 1.58
N LEU A 237 -0.47 8.97 0.83
CA LEU A 237 -1.83 9.16 1.35
C LEU A 237 -2.70 7.98 0.93
N TRP A 238 -3.52 7.49 1.85
CA TRP A 238 -4.56 6.51 1.59
C TRP A 238 -5.86 7.27 1.32
N GLU A 239 -6.35 7.38 0.09
CA GLU A 239 -5.74 6.93 -1.18
C GLU A 239 -5.88 8.01 -2.26
N LEU A 240 -5.40 7.76 -3.48
CA LEU A 240 -5.51 8.72 -4.58
C LEU A 240 -6.97 8.89 -5.03
N MET A 241 -7.66 7.79 -5.29
CA MET A 241 -8.98 7.78 -5.92
C MET A 241 -10.09 7.42 -4.93
N ILE A 242 -11.22 8.11 -4.98
CA ILE A 242 -12.43 7.79 -4.23
C ILE A 242 -13.23 6.79 -5.08
N GLY A 243 -12.98 5.49 -4.85
CA GLY A 243 -13.44 4.41 -5.71
C GLY A 243 -14.43 3.42 -5.10
N ALA A 244 -14.52 2.26 -5.74
CA ALA A 244 -15.39 1.15 -5.35
C ALA A 244 -14.90 0.35 -4.13
N ASP A 245 -13.67 0.59 -3.69
CA ASP A 245 -13.14 0.23 -2.35
C ASP A 245 -13.83 1.02 -1.23
N GLN A 246 -14.41 2.19 -1.52
CA GLN A 246 -15.24 2.93 -0.57
C GLN A 246 -14.53 3.27 0.76
N THR A 247 -13.22 3.48 0.72
CA THR A 247 -12.45 4.00 1.86
C THR A 247 -12.89 5.41 2.27
N ARG A 248 -13.75 6.07 1.47
CA ARG A 248 -14.52 7.27 1.86
C ARG A 248 -15.35 7.09 3.13
N PHE A 249 -15.77 5.88 3.48
CA PHE A 249 -16.47 5.62 4.74
C PHE A 249 -15.45 5.34 5.85
N GLN A 250 -15.79 5.58 7.12
CA GLN A 250 -14.87 5.30 8.21
C GLN A 250 -14.74 3.80 8.50
N TRP A 251 -13.68 3.43 9.23
CA TRP A 251 -13.48 2.06 9.68
C TRP A 251 -14.67 1.53 10.49
N PRO A 252 -14.89 0.20 10.47
CA PRO A 252 -15.92 -0.42 11.29
C PRO A 252 -15.82 -0.02 12.76
N GLY A 253 -16.93 0.48 13.32
CA GLY A 253 -17.01 0.88 14.74
C GLY A 253 -16.58 2.32 15.03
N SER A 254 -16.17 3.10 14.04
CA SER A 254 -15.92 4.53 14.24
C SER A 254 -17.22 5.33 14.48
N PRO A 255 -17.15 6.47 15.19
CA PRO A 255 -18.31 7.35 15.39
C PRO A 255 -18.92 7.83 14.06
N PRO A 256 -20.23 8.10 14.02
CA PRO A 256 -20.86 8.64 12.83
C PRO A 256 -20.30 10.04 12.49
N VAL A 257 -20.14 10.29 11.19
CA VAL A 257 -19.77 11.60 10.63
C VAL A 257 -20.78 12.05 9.59
N ALA A 258 -20.72 13.33 9.20
CA ALA A 258 -21.60 13.85 8.15
C ALA A 258 -21.34 13.11 6.82
N GLU A 259 -22.40 12.88 6.03
CA GLU A 259 -22.34 12.04 4.82
C GLU A 259 -21.44 12.61 3.72
N ASP A 260 -21.22 13.92 3.75
CA ASP A 260 -20.34 14.64 2.85
C ASP A 260 -18.87 14.51 3.25
N VAL A 261 -18.55 14.02 4.46
CA VAL A 261 -17.16 13.78 4.88
C VAL A 261 -16.61 12.53 4.21
N VAL A 262 -15.61 12.72 3.34
CA VAL A 262 -14.80 11.62 2.80
C VAL A 262 -13.68 11.30 3.79
N PHE A 263 -13.67 10.10 4.36
CA PHE A 263 -12.64 9.64 5.29
C PHE A 263 -11.25 9.61 4.62
N GLN A 264 -11.13 8.86 3.52
CA GLN A 264 -9.92 8.64 2.73
C GLN A 264 -10.21 8.84 1.23
N GLY A 265 -9.21 9.30 0.47
CA GLY A 265 -9.34 9.59 -0.96
C GLY A 265 -9.18 11.08 -1.31
N LEU A 266 -8.50 11.38 -2.42
CA LEU A 266 -8.26 12.76 -2.89
C LEU A 266 -9.17 13.16 -4.06
N LEU A 267 -9.35 12.27 -5.03
CA LEU A 267 -10.02 12.58 -6.30
C LEU A 267 -11.18 11.63 -6.57
N TYR A 268 -12.30 12.16 -7.04
CA TYR A 268 -13.37 11.34 -7.63
C TYR A 268 -12.95 10.74 -8.97
N PRO A 269 -13.63 9.69 -9.48
CA PRO A 269 -13.23 9.01 -10.73
C PRO A 269 -13.15 9.91 -11.97
N ASN A 270 -13.81 11.07 -11.95
CA ASN A 270 -13.75 12.08 -13.01
C ASN A 270 -12.58 13.07 -12.86
N GLY A 271 -11.70 12.89 -11.86
CA GLY A 271 -10.58 13.77 -11.55
C GLY A 271 -10.92 15.01 -10.71
N THR A 272 -12.18 15.17 -10.27
CA THR A 272 -12.56 16.29 -9.39
C THR A 272 -12.00 16.06 -7.99
N PRO A 273 -11.32 17.04 -7.38
CA PRO A 273 -10.87 16.91 -6.00
C PRO A 273 -12.05 16.93 -5.03
N TYR A 274 -11.88 16.23 -3.91
CA TYR A 274 -12.71 16.43 -2.73
C TYR A 274 -12.36 17.75 -2.03
#